data_AF-A0AAE5HUQ3-F1
#
_entry.id   AF-A0AAE5HUQ3-F1
#
_cell.length_a   1.000
_cell.length_b   1.000
_cell.length_c   1.000
_cell.angle_alpha   90.00
_cell.angle_beta   90.00
_cell.angle_gamma   90.00
#
_symmetry.space_group_name_H-M   'P 1'
#
loop_
_entity.id
_entity.type
_entity.pdbx_description
1 polymer ?
#
loop_
_entity_poly.entity_id
_entity_poly.type
_entity_poly.pdbx_seq_one_letter_code
_entity_poly.pdbx_strand_id
1 'polypeptide(L)'
;MNFINTSKIIKKKYSYYGFTKEAINKTRNSGYENEFFWISGYPIDLAQYDKYYKPLIQMNQKEFSEKYHQARYNATGGVTKTHVITTFFDTNSSYNKDKEDYKLLDLADAIQKNQLGPDKSEVKYTLTYTSNEITTYDGTKNGNNEMSYGVYNSEQ
;
A
#
# COMPACT_ATOMS: atom_id res chain seq x y z
N MET A 1 0.14 -15.08 -6.81
CA MET A 1 -0.21 -14.18 -7.92
C MET A 1 0.19 -12.76 -7.52
N ASN A 2 1.05 -12.07 -8.29
CA ASN A 2 1.64 -10.79 -7.90
C ASN A 2 0.61 -9.65 -7.85
N PHE A 3 0.70 -8.79 -6.83
CA PHE A 3 -0.20 -7.64 -6.60
C PHE A 3 -0.32 -6.69 -7.80
N ILE A 4 0.76 -6.52 -8.57
CA ILE A 4 0.75 -5.69 -9.79
C ILE A 4 -0.25 -6.23 -10.84
N ASN A 5 -0.39 -7.55 -10.96
CA ASN A 5 -1.34 -8.16 -11.88
C ASN A 5 -2.78 -8.05 -11.36
N THR A 6 -2.94 -8.18 -10.04
CA THR A 6 -4.19 -7.91 -9.32
C THR A 6 -4.70 -6.50 -9.62
N SER A 7 -3.88 -5.46 -9.42
CA SER A 7 -4.26 -4.06 -9.64
C SER A 7 -4.71 -3.77 -11.08
N LYS A 8 -4.15 -4.47 -12.09
CA LYS A 8 -4.56 -4.34 -13.50
C LYS A 8 -5.93 -4.96 -13.79
N ILE A 9 -6.23 -6.12 -13.20
CA ILE A 9 -7.53 -6.79 -13.36
C ILE A 9 -8.63 -5.94 -12.73
N ILE A 10 -8.37 -5.45 -11.52
CA ILE A 10 -9.30 -4.62 -10.77
C ILE A 10 -9.53 -3.28 -11.49
N LYS A 11 -8.49 -2.65 -12.05
CA LYS A 11 -8.60 -1.40 -12.82
C LYS A 11 -9.69 -1.47 -13.90
N LYS A 12 -9.81 -2.60 -14.60
CA LYS A 12 -10.80 -2.78 -15.67
C LYS A 12 -12.24 -2.85 -15.14
N LYS A 13 -12.44 -3.35 -13.92
CA LYS A 13 -13.78 -3.54 -13.31
C LYS A 13 -14.27 -2.27 -12.60
N TYR A 14 -13.39 -1.55 -11.91
CA TYR A 14 -13.76 -0.43 -11.04
C TYR A 14 -13.36 0.95 -11.58
N SER A 15 -12.85 1.00 -12.82
CA SER A 15 -12.50 2.23 -13.55
C SER A 15 -11.75 3.23 -12.68
N TYR A 16 -10.47 2.97 -12.41
CA TYR A 16 -9.60 3.89 -11.71
C TYR A 16 -8.23 4.04 -12.39
N TYR A 17 -7.54 5.12 -12.05
CA TYR A 17 -6.12 5.32 -12.32
C TYR A 17 -5.30 5.21 -11.03
N GLY A 18 -4.01 4.97 -11.22
CA GLY A 18 -2.99 5.20 -10.21
C GLY A 18 -2.20 6.46 -10.54
N PHE A 19 -1.22 6.82 -9.72
CA PHE A 19 -0.28 7.88 -10.07
C PHE A 19 0.48 7.55 -11.36
N THR A 20 0.95 8.60 -12.05
CA THR A 20 1.97 8.41 -13.08
C THR A 20 3.32 8.14 -12.45
N LYS A 21 4.20 7.41 -13.15
CA LYS A 21 5.58 7.19 -12.70
C LYS A 21 6.35 8.49 -12.49
N GLU A 22 6.08 9.50 -13.33
CA GLU A 22 6.71 10.81 -13.21
C GLU A 22 6.28 11.55 -11.94
N ALA A 23 4.99 11.51 -11.60
CA ALA A 23 4.49 12.09 -10.34
C ALA A 23 5.15 11.41 -9.14
N ILE A 24 5.20 10.07 -9.11
CA ILE A 24 5.86 9.32 -8.03
C ILE A 24 7.32 9.74 -7.89
N ASN A 25 8.07 9.72 -8.98
CA ASN A 25 9.51 9.99 -8.94
C ASN A 25 9.86 11.44 -8.57
N LYS A 26 8.98 12.40 -8.86
CA LYS A 26 9.27 13.83 -8.67
C LYS A 26 8.66 14.42 -7.40
N THR A 27 7.56 13.86 -6.89
CA THR A 27 6.78 14.52 -5.83
C THR A 27 6.55 13.65 -4.59
N ARG A 28 7.00 12.39 -4.59
CA ARG A 28 6.75 11.45 -3.49
C ARG A 28 8.04 11.04 -2.79
N ASN A 29 7.97 10.84 -1.48
CA ASN A 29 9.11 10.49 -0.62
C ASN A 29 8.73 9.49 0.50
N SER A 30 7.68 8.70 0.31
CA SER A 30 7.09 7.83 1.33
C SER A 30 7.77 6.46 1.50
N GLY A 31 8.91 6.22 0.82
CA GLY A 31 9.59 4.93 0.77
C GLY A 31 9.29 4.17 -0.52
N TYR A 32 8.95 2.88 -0.43
CA TYR A 32 8.55 2.11 -1.61
C TYR A 32 7.14 2.51 -2.06
N GLU A 33 7.02 2.94 -3.32
CA GLU A 33 5.77 3.35 -3.95
C GLU A 33 5.77 2.98 -5.44
N ASN A 34 4.61 2.61 -5.96
CA ASN A 34 4.34 2.48 -7.40
C ASN A 34 3.00 3.14 -7.74
N GLU A 35 2.54 2.98 -8.99
CA GLU A 35 1.33 3.65 -9.48
C GLU A 35 0.10 3.41 -8.60
N PHE A 36 0.00 2.26 -7.91
CA PHE A 36 -1.23 1.83 -7.26
C PHE A 36 -1.15 1.75 -5.74
N PHE A 37 0.05 1.60 -5.18
CA PHE A 37 0.22 1.45 -3.74
C PHE A 37 1.59 1.88 -3.26
N TRP A 38 1.67 2.15 -1.97
CA TRP A 38 2.90 2.38 -1.24
C TRP A 38 2.94 1.53 0.03
N ILE A 39 4.15 1.34 0.55
CA ILE A 39 4.41 0.53 1.72
C ILE A 39 4.87 1.45 2.86
N SER A 40 4.10 1.47 3.96
CA SER A 40 4.53 2.13 5.19
C SER A 40 5.28 1.15 6.08
N GLY A 41 6.56 1.46 6.34
CA GLY A 41 7.36 0.80 7.37
C GLY A 41 7.05 1.33 8.77
N TYR A 42 7.46 0.59 9.80
CA TYR A 42 7.49 1.11 11.17
C TYR A 42 8.75 1.98 11.33
N PRO A 43 8.63 3.22 11.80
CA PRO A 43 9.79 4.09 11.98
C PRO A 43 10.70 3.52 13.07
N ILE A 44 12.00 3.52 12.80
CA ILE A 44 13.04 3.09 13.75
C ILE A 44 14.14 4.13 13.78
N ASP A 45 14.90 4.17 14.87
CA ASP A 45 16.08 5.03 14.94
C ASP A 45 17.24 4.47 14.10
N LEU A 46 18.26 5.31 13.88
CA LEU A 46 19.42 4.95 13.07
C LEU A 46 20.27 3.83 13.70
N ALA A 47 20.32 3.73 15.03
CA ALA A 47 21.08 2.70 15.73
C ALA A 47 20.45 1.31 15.54
N GLN A 48 19.11 1.23 15.57
CA GLN A 48 18.35 0.02 15.24
C GLN A 48 18.58 -0.36 13.78
N TYR A 49 18.58 0.61 12.86
CA TYR A 49 18.83 0.36 11.44
C TYR A 49 20.23 -0.21 11.20
N ASP A 50 21.26 0.43 11.75
CA ASP A 50 22.65 0.00 11.63
C ASP A 50 22.87 -1.40 12.21
N LYS A 51 22.20 -1.71 13.33
CA LYS A 51 22.31 -3.01 14.00
C LYS A 51 21.60 -4.14 13.27
N TYR A 52 20.36 -3.91 12.80
CA TYR A 52 19.49 -4.99 12.36
C TYR A 52 19.26 -5.04 10.85
N TYR A 53 19.22 -3.91 10.13
CA TYR A 53 18.91 -3.89 8.70
C TYR A 53 20.14 -3.75 7.80
N LYS A 54 21.10 -2.90 8.16
CA LYS A 54 22.30 -2.65 7.35
C LYS A 54 23.10 -3.92 7.02
N PRO A 55 23.28 -4.90 7.93
CA PRO A 55 23.97 -6.14 7.59
C PRO A 55 23.25 -6.98 6.52
N LEU A 56 21.92 -6.87 6.43
CA LEU A 56 21.12 -7.67 5.50
C LEU A 56 21.36 -7.27 4.03
N ILE A 57 21.74 -6.01 3.77
CA ILE A 57 21.90 -5.46 2.41
C ILE A 57 23.01 -6.20 1.63
N GLN A 58 24.03 -6.70 2.32
CA GLN A 58 25.16 -7.40 1.72
C GLN A 58 24.93 -8.91 1.57
N MET A 59 23.82 -9.43 2.10
CA MET A 59 23.53 -10.87 2.08
C MET A 59 22.96 -11.30 0.72
N ASN A 60 23.09 -12.58 0.40
CA ASN A 60 22.39 -13.14 -0.74
C ASN A 60 20.87 -13.26 -0.46
N GLN A 61 20.09 -13.48 -1.51
CA GLN A 61 18.62 -13.50 -1.41
C GLN A 61 18.09 -14.54 -0.39
N LYS A 62 18.70 -15.73 -0.33
CA LYS A 62 18.27 -16.79 0.59
C LYS A 62 18.52 -16.36 2.04
N GLU A 63 19.73 -15.93 2.33
CA GLU A 63 20.12 -15.47 3.68
C GLU A 63 19.31 -14.26 4.13
N PHE A 64 19.09 -13.31 3.22
CA PHE A 64 18.23 -12.15 3.47
C PHE A 64 16.83 -12.61 3.89
N SER A 65 16.20 -13.48 3.10
CA SER A 65 14.83 -13.95 3.34
C SER A 65 14.70 -14.68 4.68
N GLU A 66 15.68 -15.49 5.05
CA GLU A 66 15.68 -16.25 6.31
C GLU A 66 15.86 -15.33 7.53
N LYS A 67 16.70 -14.29 7.43
CA LYS A 67 17.06 -13.44 8.58
C LYS A 67 16.17 -12.19 8.73
N TYR A 68 15.55 -11.73 7.65
CA TYR A 68 14.81 -10.47 7.62
C TYR A 68 13.70 -10.38 8.68
N HIS A 69 12.91 -11.45 8.86
CA HIS A 69 11.78 -11.42 9.80
C HIS A 69 12.24 -11.24 11.25
N GLN A 70 13.32 -11.93 11.66
CA GLN A 70 13.87 -11.78 13.02
C GLN A 70 14.51 -10.40 13.21
N ALA A 71 15.26 -9.92 12.22
CA ALA A 71 15.86 -8.58 12.26
C ALA A 71 14.78 -7.49 12.41
N ARG A 72 13.70 -7.59 11.64
CA ARG A 72 12.55 -6.69 11.74
C ARG A 72 11.88 -6.76 13.12
N TYR A 73 11.61 -7.97 13.62
CA TYR A 73 10.97 -8.14 14.92
C TYR A 73 11.78 -7.44 16.02
N ASN A 74 13.11 -7.63 16.01
CA ASN A 74 14.01 -7.00 16.96
C ASN A 74 14.08 -5.48 16.80
N ALA A 75 14.16 -4.98 15.57
CA ALA A 75 14.30 -3.54 15.28
C ALA A 75 13.05 -2.73 15.65
N THR A 76 11.87 -3.33 15.52
CA THR A 76 10.58 -2.65 15.66
C THR A 76 9.89 -2.88 17.01
N GLY A 77 10.52 -3.63 17.91
CA GLY A 77 9.90 -3.98 19.20
C GLY A 77 8.69 -4.92 19.06
N GLY A 78 8.70 -5.81 18.06
CA GLY A 78 7.67 -6.83 17.86
C GLY A 78 6.59 -6.50 16.84
N VAL A 79 6.74 -5.44 16.04
CA VAL A 79 5.81 -5.15 14.94
C VAL A 79 6.07 -6.07 13.75
N THR A 80 5.16 -7.02 13.55
CA THR A 80 5.31 -8.06 12.52
C THR A 80 4.70 -7.70 11.17
N LYS A 81 3.66 -6.85 11.15
CA LYS A 81 2.92 -6.52 9.92
C LYS A 81 3.37 -5.23 9.25
N THR A 82 3.51 -5.27 7.94
CA THR A 82 3.74 -4.08 7.09
C THR A 82 2.40 -3.46 6.70
N HIS A 83 2.32 -2.14 6.57
CA HIS A 83 1.09 -1.52 6.06
C HIS A 83 1.21 -1.28 4.55
N VAL A 84 0.36 -1.94 3.78
CA VAL A 84 0.17 -1.66 2.34
C VAL A 84 -1.03 -0.73 2.20
N ILE A 85 -0.85 0.38 1.50
CA ILE A 85 -1.89 1.39 1.31
C ILE A 85 -2.00 1.66 -0.19
N THR A 86 -3.18 1.46 -0.78
CA THR A 86 -3.38 1.83 -2.20
C THR A 86 -3.69 3.31 -2.33
N THR A 87 -3.57 3.84 -3.55
CA THR A 87 -4.09 5.16 -3.91
C THR A 87 -4.74 5.06 -5.29
N PHE A 88 -6.08 5.02 -5.32
CA PHE A 88 -6.85 4.95 -6.55
C PHE A 88 -7.58 6.26 -6.82
N PHE A 89 -7.51 6.71 -8.07
CA PHE A 89 -8.20 7.90 -8.57
C PHE A 89 -9.37 7.45 -9.45
N ASP A 90 -10.58 7.93 -9.19
CA ASP A 90 -11.71 7.66 -10.10
C ASP A 90 -11.38 8.15 -11.51
N THR A 91 -11.94 7.50 -12.53
CA THR A 91 -11.87 8.00 -13.92
C THR A 91 -12.93 9.06 -14.20
N ASN A 92 -13.99 9.12 -13.40
CA ASN A 92 -15.13 10.01 -13.53
C ASN A 92 -14.89 11.31 -12.77
N SER A 93 -15.03 12.44 -13.47
CA SER A 93 -14.93 13.78 -12.87
C SER A 93 -16.08 14.10 -11.92
N SER A 94 -17.22 13.42 -12.04
CA SER A 94 -18.40 13.58 -11.19
C SER A 94 -18.39 12.66 -9.96
N TYR A 95 -17.20 12.29 -9.49
CA TYR A 95 -17.00 11.42 -8.33
C TYR A 95 -17.78 11.90 -7.10
N ASN A 96 -18.46 10.96 -6.42
CA ASN A 96 -19.15 11.21 -5.17
C ASN A 96 -18.91 10.04 -4.21
N LYS A 97 -18.18 10.29 -3.12
CA LYS A 97 -17.81 9.27 -2.15
C LYS A 97 -19.01 8.50 -1.59
N ASP A 98 -20.14 9.15 -1.36
CA ASP A 98 -21.32 8.53 -0.75
C ASP A 98 -22.05 7.58 -1.72
N LYS A 99 -21.75 7.65 -3.02
CA LYS A 99 -22.33 6.77 -4.05
C LYS A 99 -21.37 5.69 -4.53
N GLU A 100 -20.09 5.83 -4.22
CA GLU A 100 -18.99 5.04 -4.79
C GLU A 100 -18.28 4.18 -3.74
N ASP A 101 -18.72 4.23 -2.47
CA ASP A 101 -18.17 3.50 -1.33
C ASP A 101 -18.17 1.97 -1.54
N TYR A 102 -19.21 1.45 -2.19
CA TYR A 102 -19.35 0.04 -2.55
C TYR A 102 -18.16 -0.49 -3.34
N LYS A 103 -17.45 0.35 -4.11
CA LYS A 103 -16.27 -0.05 -4.87
C LYS A 103 -15.17 -0.58 -3.97
N LEU A 104 -14.96 0.02 -2.80
CA LEU A 104 -13.94 -0.41 -1.84
C LEU A 104 -14.32 -1.71 -1.14
N LEU A 105 -15.61 -1.89 -0.81
CA LEU A 105 -16.15 -3.13 -0.22
C LEU A 105 -16.00 -4.30 -1.19
N ASP A 106 -16.52 -4.15 -2.40
CA ASP A 106 -16.43 -5.17 -3.45
C ASP A 106 -14.98 -5.54 -3.78
N LEU A 107 -14.07 -4.55 -3.74
CA LEU A 107 -12.65 -4.75 -3.97
C LEU A 107 -12.00 -5.52 -2.83
N ALA A 108 -12.28 -5.17 -1.57
CA ALA A 108 -11.79 -5.89 -0.42
C ALA A 108 -12.24 -7.36 -0.45
N ASP A 109 -13.52 -7.61 -0.74
CA ASP A 109 -14.08 -8.96 -0.88
C ASP A 109 -13.40 -9.75 -2.00
N ALA A 110 -13.16 -9.12 -3.15
CA ALA A 110 -12.45 -9.76 -4.25
C ALA A 110 -11.00 -10.11 -3.88
N ILE A 111 -10.31 -9.24 -3.14
CA ILE A 111 -8.95 -9.48 -2.66
C ILE A 111 -8.92 -10.64 -1.68
N GLN A 112 -9.84 -10.67 -0.71
CA GLN A 112 -9.93 -11.75 0.27
C GLN A 112 -10.27 -13.09 -0.39
N LYS A 113 -11.36 -13.14 -1.17
CA LYS A 113 -11.89 -14.36 -1.79
C LYS A 113 -10.90 -15.00 -2.76
N ASN A 114 -10.18 -14.18 -3.52
CA ASN A 114 -9.22 -14.66 -4.52
C ASN A 114 -7.78 -14.65 -4.01
N GLN A 115 -7.55 -14.37 -2.72
CA GLN A 115 -6.22 -14.33 -2.08
C GLN A 115 -5.21 -13.50 -2.88
N LEU A 116 -5.61 -12.27 -3.24
CA LEU A 116 -4.83 -11.42 -4.12
C LEU A 116 -3.87 -10.54 -3.32
N GLY A 117 -2.57 -10.70 -3.54
CA GLY A 117 -1.54 -9.88 -2.88
C GLY A 117 -0.83 -10.62 -1.75
N PRO A 118 -0.16 -9.89 -0.84
CA PRO A 118 0.53 -10.46 0.32
C PRO A 118 -0.44 -11.14 1.29
N ASP A 119 0.08 -12.08 2.08
CA ASP A 119 -0.73 -12.80 3.06
C ASP A 119 -1.22 -11.87 4.20
N LYS A 120 -2.45 -12.08 4.68
CA LYS A 120 -3.05 -11.28 5.76
C LYS A 120 -2.26 -11.33 7.08
N SER A 121 -1.44 -12.35 7.29
CA SER A 121 -0.54 -12.48 8.44
C SER A 121 0.67 -11.55 8.33
N GLU A 122 1.06 -11.14 7.12
CA GLU A 122 2.24 -10.32 6.86
C GLU A 122 1.90 -8.82 6.73
N VAL A 123 0.66 -8.50 6.34
CA VAL A 123 0.27 -7.11 6.05
C VAL A 123 -1.01 -6.68 6.74
N LYS A 124 -1.04 -5.41 7.14
CA LYS A 124 -2.26 -4.61 7.22
C LYS A 124 -2.47 -3.99 5.85
N TYR A 125 -3.66 -4.10 5.30
CA TYR A 125 -3.93 -3.64 3.94
C TYR A 125 -5.11 -2.67 3.95
N THR A 126 -4.87 -1.44 3.53
CA THR A 126 -5.88 -0.38 3.39
C THR A 126 -6.03 0.00 1.92
N LEU A 127 -7.27 0.03 1.45
CA LEU A 127 -7.64 0.59 0.16
C LEU A 127 -7.97 2.05 0.35
N THR A 128 -7.43 2.93 -0.48
CA THR A 128 -7.93 4.31 -0.60
C THR A 128 -8.41 4.61 -2.01
N TYR A 129 -9.43 5.45 -2.11
CA TYR A 129 -10.06 5.85 -3.36
C TYR A 129 -10.50 7.32 -3.29
N THR A 130 -10.19 8.11 -4.30
CA THR A 130 -10.47 9.55 -4.34
C THR A 130 -10.96 9.98 -5.72
N SER A 131 -11.34 11.25 -5.87
CA SER A 131 -11.66 11.89 -7.15
C SER A 131 -10.52 11.78 -8.17
N ASN A 132 -10.78 12.13 -9.43
CA ASN A 132 -9.80 12.10 -10.52
C ASN A 132 -8.77 13.26 -10.48
N GLU A 133 -8.67 13.98 -9.36
CA GLU A 133 -7.86 15.19 -9.22
C GLU A 133 -6.75 15.01 -8.17
N ILE A 134 -5.63 15.69 -8.40
CA ILE A 134 -4.49 15.78 -7.49
C ILE A 134 -4.11 17.24 -7.29
N THR A 135 -3.80 17.62 -6.05
CA THR A 135 -3.27 18.95 -5.75
C THR A 135 -1.83 19.06 -6.29
N THR A 136 -1.58 19.95 -7.24
CA THR A 136 -0.29 20.00 -7.96
C THR A 136 0.87 20.57 -7.13
N TYR A 137 0.60 21.45 -6.16
CA TYR A 137 1.63 21.99 -5.25
C TYR A 137 1.93 21.06 -4.06
N ASP A 138 1.03 20.11 -3.77
CA ASP A 138 1.17 19.12 -2.69
C ASP A 138 0.43 17.83 -3.09
N GLY A 139 1.12 16.99 -3.87
CA GLY A 139 0.58 15.71 -4.34
C GLY A 139 0.40 14.64 -3.25
N THR A 140 0.56 15.02 -1.97
CA THR A 140 0.28 14.15 -0.82
C THR A 140 -1.06 14.46 -0.16
N LYS A 141 -1.62 15.65 -0.40
CA LYS A 141 -2.94 16.04 0.08
C LYS A 141 -4.02 15.60 -0.89
N ASN A 142 -4.60 14.45 -0.58
CA ASN A 142 -5.95 14.12 -1.02
C ASN A 142 -6.90 14.85 -0.06
N GLY A 143 -7.73 15.77 -0.57
CA GLY A 143 -8.65 16.55 0.27
C GLY A 143 -9.68 15.69 1.01
N ASN A 144 -10.69 16.31 1.64
CA ASN A 144 -11.74 15.65 2.43
C ASN A 144 -12.67 14.68 1.67
N ASN A 145 -12.30 14.30 0.45
CA ASN A 145 -13.08 13.49 -0.48
C ASN A 145 -12.44 12.11 -0.75
N GLU A 146 -11.48 11.68 0.07
CA GLU A 146 -10.93 10.33 0.02
C GLU A 146 -11.79 9.36 0.86
N MET A 147 -12.02 8.16 0.31
CA MET A 147 -12.56 7.00 1.03
C MET A 147 -11.43 6.06 1.40
N SER A 148 -11.56 5.40 2.55
CA SER A 148 -10.58 4.43 3.03
C SER A 148 -11.28 3.19 3.60
N TYR A 149 -10.77 2.01 3.30
CA TYR A 149 -11.32 0.74 3.78
C TYR A 149 -10.22 -0.28 4.10
N GLY A 150 -10.33 -0.95 5.24
CA GLY A 150 -9.41 -2.02 5.65
C GLY A 150 -9.79 -3.33 4.96
N VAL A 151 -8.87 -3.93 4.19
CA VAL A 151 -9.13 -5.21 3.49
C VAL A 151 -9.27 -6.34 4.48
N TYR A 152 -8.33 -6.47 5.41
CA TYR A 152 -8.40 -7.48 6.46
C TYR A 152 -8.75 -6.74 7.74
N ASN A 153 -10.04 -6.66 8.06
CA ASN A 153 -10.46 -6.14 9.36
C ASN A 153 -9.71 -6.92 10.45
N SER A 154 -9.02 -6.18 11.32
CA SER A 154 -8.56 -6.69 12.60
C SER A 154 -9.82 -6.98 13.41
N GLU A 155 -10.09 -8.27 13.64
CA GLU A 155 -11.11 -8.80 14.56
C GLU A 155 -12.58 -8.74 14.06
N GLN A 156 -13.11 -9.93 13.74
CA GLN A 156 -14.37 -10.38 14.31
C GLN A 156 -14.03 -11.32 15.47
#